data_AF-A0A0F0DCV5-F1
#
_entry.id   AF-A0A0F0DCV5-F1
#
_cell.length_a   1.000
_cell.length_b   1.000
_cell.length_c   1.000
_cell.angle_alpha   90.00
_cell.angle_beta   90.00
_cell.angle_gamma   90.00
#
_symmetry.space_group_name_H-M   'P 1'
#
loop_
_entity.id
_entity.type
_entity.pdbx_description
1 polymer ?
#
loop_
_entity_poly.entity_id
_entity_poly.type
_entity_poly.pdbx_seq_one_letter_code
_entity_poly.pdbx_strand_id
1 'polypeptide(L)' 'MLRYAVVFFIIALIAAVLGFGGIAAGAASIAKILFMIFVVLFVVSLIWGLVAGRG' A
#
# COMPACT_ATOMS: atom_id res chain seq x y z
N MET A 1 5.97 27.06 -4.63
CA MET A 1 5.54 25.67 -4.34
C MET A 1 4.31 25.26 -5.16
N LEU A 2 3.24 26.05 -5.19
CA LEU A 2 2.01 25.74 -5.95
C LEU A 2 2.23 25.46 -7.44
N ARG A 3 3.12 26.21 -8.11
CA ARG A 3 3.48 25.96 -9.52
C ARG A 3 4.04 24.54 -9.74
N TYR A 4 4.97 24.11 -8.89
CA TYR A 4 5.56 22.76 -9.01
C TYR A 4 4.55 21.65 -8.72
N ALA A 5 3.66 21.84 -7.74
CA ALA A 5 2.60 20.88 -7.46
C ALA A 5 1.67 20.67 -8.67
N VAL A 6 1.29 21.75 -9.35
CA VAL A 6 0.46 21.68 -10.58
C VAL A 6 1.21 20.97 -11.70
N VAL A 7 2.50 21.23 -11.88
CA VAL A 7 3.32 20.53 -12.89
C VAL A 7 3.39 19.03 -12.59
N PHE A 8 3.68 18.63 -11.35
CA PHE A 8 3.72 17.22 -10.95
C PHE A 8 2.36 16.53 -11.09
N PHE A 9 1.28 17.23 -10.80
CA PHE A 9 -0.08 16.72 -10.97
C PHE A 9 -0.39 16.38 -12.43
N ILE A 10 -0.02 17.25 -13.36
CA ILE A 10 -0.20 17.02 -14.79
C ILE A 10 0.66 15.83 -15.26
N ILE A 11 1.92 15.76 -14.80
CA ILE A 11 2.81 14.63 -15.11
C ILE A 11 2.21 13.31 -14.61
N ALA A 12 1.63 13.28 -13.41
CA ALA A 12 0.99 12.10 -12.84
C ALA A 12 -0.23 11.64 -13.66
N LEU A 13 -1.06 12.57 -14.15
CA LEU A 13 -2.19 12.24 -15.02
C LEU A 13 -1.74 11.67 -16.36
N ILE A 14 -0.73 12.29 -16.98
CA ILE A 14 -0.15 11.80 -18.24
C ILE A 14 0.43 10.40 -18.04
N ALA A 15 1.21 10.19 -16.98
CA ALA A 15 1.77 8.88 -16.66
C ALA A 15 0.68 7.82 -16.42
N ALA A 16 -0.41 8.18 -15.74
CA ALA A 16 -1.54 7.30 -15.49
C ALA A 16 -2.22 6.85 -16.79
N VAL A 17 -2.44 7.76 -17.75
CA VAL A 17 -3.05 7.45 -19.05
C VAL A 17 -2.10 6.71 -19.99
N LEU A 18 -0.80 7.06 -19.99
CA LEU A 18 0.20 6.50 -20.91
C LEU A 18 0.68 5.07 -20.57
N GLY A 19 0.25 4.48 -19.46
CA GLY A 19 0.52 3.05 -19.22
C GLY A 19 1.05 2.67 -17.84
N PHE A 20 0.92 3.53 -16.83
CA PHE A 20 1.22 3.12 -15.44
C PHE A 20 0.38 1.93 -14.95
N GLY A 21 -0.70 1.58 -15.66
CA GLY A 21 -1.54 0.42 -15.34
C GLY A 21 -0.79 -0.91 -15.27
N GLY A 22 0.24 -1.13 -16.07
CA GLY A 22 1.04 -2.36 -16.04
C GLY A 22 1.88 -2.49 -14.76
N ILE A 23 2.53 -1.39 -14.35
CA ILE A 23 3.28 -1.32 -13.09
C ILE A 23 2.33 -1.38 -11.90
N ALA A 24 1.17 -0.71 -11.98
CA ALA A 24 0.14 -0.75 -10.96
C ALA A 24 -0.42 -2.16 -10.75
N ALA A 25 -0.60 -2.94 -11.82
CA ALA A 25 -1.05 -4.33 -11.74
C ALA A 25 0.01 -5.23 -11.06
N GLY A 26 1.29 -5.05 -11.39
CA GLY A 26 2.39 -5.74 -10.70
C GLY A 26 2.56 -5.33 -9.23
N ALA A 27 2.43 -4.04 -8.93
CA ALA A 27 2.45 -3.54 -7.56
C ALA A 27 1.25 -4.07 -6.75
N ALA A 28 0.07 -4.18 -7.37
CA ALA A 28 -1.13 -4.71 -6.73
C ALA A 28 -0.99 -6.19 -6.34
N SER A 29 -0.27 -7.01 -7.11
CA SER A 29 -0.03 -8.40 -6.74
C SER A 29 0.90 -8.51 -5.52
N ILE A 30 1.98 -7.73 -5.49
CA ILE A 30 2.92 -7.66 -4.35
C ILE A 30 2.20 -7.15 -3.10
N ALA A 31 1.38 -6.11 -3.24
CA ALA A 31 0.59 -5.54 -2.15
C ALA A 31 -0.35 -6.57 -1.51
N LYS A 32 -0.99 -7.44 -2.31
CA LYS A 32 -1.85 -8.53 -1.79
C LYS A 32 -1.08 -9.50 -0.90
N ILE A 33 0.14 -9.88 -1.31
CA ILE A 33 1.00 -10.79 -0.54
C ILE A 33 1.38 -10.15 0.80
N LEU A 34 1.85 -8.90 0.77
CA LEU A 34 2.20 -8.16 1.98
C LEU A 34 1.01 -7.94 2.91
N PHE A 35 -0.16 -7.64 2.37
CA PHE A 35 -1.40 -7.50 3.14
C PHE A 35 -1.75 -8.80 3.87
N MET A 36 -1.64 -9.96 3.20
CA MET A 36 -1.90 -11.25 3.82
C MET A 36 -0.91 -11.54 4.96
N ILE A 37 0.38 -11.27 4.76
CA ILE A 37 1.40 -11.43 5.80
C ILE A 37 1.09 -10.53 7.00
N PHE A 38 0.74 -9.26 6.74
CA PHE A 38 0.34 -8.32 7.78
C PHE A 38 -0.86 -8.82 8.58
N VAL A 39 -1.90 -9.34 7.92
CA VAL A 39 -3.09 -9.90 8.59
C VAL A 39 -2.70 -11.06 9.51
N VAL A 40 -1.87 -12.00 9.04
CA VAL A 40 -1.43 -13.13 9.86
C VAL A 40 -0.66 -12.63 11.09
N LEU A 41 0.31 -11.74 10.90
CA LEU A 41 1.09 -11.17 12.00
C LEU A 41 0.22 -10.36 12.96
N PHE A 42 -0.73 -9.60 12.43
CA PHE A 42 -1.68 -8.82 13.22
C PHE A 42 -2.54 -9.73 14.10
N VAL A 43 -3.08 -10.82 13.55
CA VAL A 43 -3.88 -11.78 14.32
C VAL A 43 -3.02 -12.46 15.40
N VAL A 44 -1.80 -12.89 15.07
CA VAL A 44 -0.88 -13.50 16.06
C VAL A 44 -0.54 -12.50 17.17
N SER A 45 -0.20 -11.26 16.80
CA SER A 45 0.10 -10.19 17.76
C SER A 45 -1.10 -9.84 18.63
N LEU A 46 -2.31 -9.80 18.05
CA LEU A 46 -3.54 -9.52 18.77
C LEU A 46 -3.86 -10.62 19.78
N ILE A 47 -3.75 -11.89 19.38
CA ILE A 47 -3.95 -13.03 20.28
C ILE A 47 -2.91 -13.01 21.40
N TRP A 48 -1.63 -12.79 21.05
CA TRP A 48 -0.56 -12.70 22.05
C TRP A 48 -0.80 -11.55 23.03
N GLY A 49 -1.21 -10.38 22.55
CA GLY A 49 -1.56 -9.24 23.40
C GLY A 49 -2.75 -9.52 24.32
N LEU A 50 -3.80 -10.19 23.81
CA LEU A 50 -4.96 -10.55 24.61
C LEU A 50 -4.66 -11.61 25.68
N VAL A 51 -3.75 -12.55 25.39
CA VAL A 51 -3.37 -13.64 26.30
C VAL A 51 -2.33 -13.15 27.31
N ALA A 52 -1.34 -12.37 26.88
CA ALA A 52 -0.28 -11.84 27.75
C ALA A 52 -0.77 -10.71 28.67
N GLY A 53 -1.80 -9.95 28.29
CA GLY A 53 -2.40 -8.91 29.12
C GLY A 53 -3.31 -9.41 30.25
N ARG A 54 -3.35 -10.73 30.49
CA ARG A 54 -4.19 -11.39 31.52
C ARG A 54 -3.41 -12.00 32.70
N GLY A 55 -2.12 -11.69 32.85
CA GLY A 55 -1.29 -12.03 34.03
C GLY A 55 -0.69 -10.77 34.64
#